data_AF-A0A7S3IB89-F1
#
_entry.id   AF-A0A7S3IB89-F1
#
_cell.length_a   1.000
_cell.length_b   1.000
_cell.length_c   1.000
_cell.angle_alpha   90.00
_cell.angle_beta   90.00
_cell.angle_gamma   90.00
#
_symmetry.space_group_name_H-M   'P 1'
#
loop_
_entity.id
_entity.type
_entity.pdbx_description
1 polymer ?
#
loop_
_entity_poly.entity_id
_entity_poly.type
_entity_poly.pdbx_seq_one_letter_code
_entity_poly.pdbx_strand_id
1 'polypeptide(L)'
;MLRDPESLYDRFRSNSLLKVKVMHDEEAVVIGYEAGSRSYAGLIGAIRVKDVHGVEFKIGGGFTDAQRKKPPKKGSTVTFKYQNKTPSGKYRFPIFLREHPGKL
;
A
#
# COMPACT_ATOMS: atom_id res chain seq x y z
N MET A 1 -1.45 -13.47 -17.05
CA MET A 1 -2.61 -14.18 -16.45
C MET A 1 -2.32 -15.65 -16.57
N LEU A 2 -2.62 -16.45 -15.55
CA LEU A 2 -2.46 -17.91 -15.58
C LEU A 2 -3.85 -18.52 -15.43
N ARG A 3 -4.25 -19.37 -16.37
CA ARG A 3 -5.54 -20.06 -16.35
C ARG A 3 -5.29 -21.56 -16.31
N ASP A 4 -6.04 -22.26 -15.47
CA ASP A 4 -6.10 -23.72 -15.50
C ASP A 4 -6.75 -24.17 -16.83
N PRO A 5 -6.04 -24.90 -17.70
CA PRO A 5 -6.54 -25.28 -19.02
C PRO A 5 -7.81 -26.14 -18.97
N GLU A 6 -8.00 -26.93 -17.91
CA GLU A 6 -9.14 -27.85 -17.77
C GLU A 6 -10.34 -27.19 -17.06
N SER A 7 -10.22 -25.93 -16.65
CA SER A 7 -11.26 -25.24 -15.87
C SER A 7 -12.46 -24.74 -16.69
N LEU A 8 -13.66 -24.99 -16.18
CA LEU A 8 -14.89 -24.33 -16.62
C LEU A 8 -14.90 -22.84 -16.22
N TYR A 9 -15.80 -22.07 -16.84
CA TYR A 9 -15.91 -20.64 -16.55
C TYR A 9 -16.64 -20.36 -15.23
N ASP A 10 -16.00 -19.59 -14.36
CA ASP A 10 -16.56 -19.10 -13.10
C ASP A 10 -16.93 -17.61 -13.19
N ARG A 11 -18.04 -17.21 -12.55
CA ARG A 11 -18.48 -15.79 -12.45
C ARG A 11 -18.00 -15.09 -11.18
N PHE A 12 -17.06 -15.68 -10.45
CA PHE A 12 -16.55 -15.20 -9.16
C PHE A 12 -15.03 -15.31 -9.10
N ARG A 13 -14.42 -14.87 -7.99
CA ARG A 13 -12.98 -15.04 -7.78
C ARG A 13 -12.68 -16.51 -7.50
N SER A 14 -11.95 -17.15 -8.41
CA SER A 14 -11.58 -18.55 -8.34
C SER A 14 -10.06 -18.73 -8.47
N ASN A 15 -9.57 -19.90 -8.08
CA ASN A 15 -8.17 -20.27 -8.27
C ASN A 15 -7.87 -20.71 -9.72
N SER A 16 -8.91 -20.93 -10.54
CA SER A 16 -8.78 -21.32 -11.95
C SER A 16 -8.25 -20.20 -12.85
N LEU A 17 -8.27 -18.93 -12.40
CA LEU A 17 -7.75 -17.77 -13.14
C LEU A 17 -6.98 -16.81 -12.23
N LEU A 18 -5.65 -16.84 -12.31
CA LEU A 18 -4.76 -16.04 -11.47
C LEU A 18 -4.15 -14.84 -12.21
N LYS A 19 -4.07 -13.72 -11.49
CA LYS A 19 -3.38 -12.51 -11.97
C LYS A 19 -2.01 -12.40 -11.32
N VAL A 20 -0.98 -12.70 -12.09
CA VAL A 20 0.42 -12.49 -11.70
C VAL A 20 0.82 -11.05 -12.01
N LYS A 21 1.39 -10.36 -11.03
CA LYS A 21 1.93 -9.00 -11.17
C LYS A 21 3.24 -8.89 -10.40
N VAL A 22 4.19 -8.15 -10.97
CA VAL A 22 5.40 -7.72 -10.27
C VAL A 22 5.03 -6.61 -9.29
N MET A 23 5.67 -6.63 -8.13
CA MET A 23 5.62 -5.58 -7.12
C MET A 23 7.05 -5.08 -6.89
N HIS A 24 7.19 -3.77 -6.70
CA HIS A 24 8.43 -3.11 -6.35
C HIS A 24 8.31 -2.52 -4.94
N ASP A 25 9.42 -2.51 -4.20
CA ASP A 25 9.49 -1.97 -2.85
C ASP A 25 10.33 -0.69 -2.86
N GLU A 26 9.93 0.30 -2.06
CA GLU A 26 10.63 1.58 -1.92
C GLU A 26 10.30 2.19 -0.55
N GLU A 27 11.12 3.14 -0.11
CA GLU A 27 10.97 3.82 1.18
C GLU A 27 10.34 5.21 1.04
N ALA A 28 9.62 5.63 2.08
CA ALA A 28 9.11 6.99 2.20
C ALA A 28 9.03 7.44 3.66
N VAL A 29 9.13 8.75 3.87
CA VAL A 29 9.01 9.38 5.20
C VAL A 29 7.56 9.75 5.48
N VAL A 30 7.07 9.43 6.67
CA VAL A 30 5.72 9.81 7.11
C VAL A 30 5.64 11.30 7.40
N ILE A 31 4.80 12.02 6.66
CA ILE A 31 4.60 13.47 6.83
C ILE A 31 3.25 13.81 7.48
N GLY A 32 2.29 12.88 7.51
CA GLY A 32 0.98 13.14 8.06
C GLY A 32 0.07 11.91 8.12
N TYR A 33 -1.14 12.11 8.63
CA TYR A 33 -2.19 11.07 8.72
C TYR A 33 -3.48 11.60 8.12
N GLU A 34 -4.31 10.69 7.61
CA GLU A 34 -5.70 10.96 7.26
C GLU A 34 -6.64 10.10 8.09
N ALA A 35 -7.73 10.71 8.55
CA ALA A 35 -8.76 10.03 9.31
C ALA A 35 -9.44 8.95 8.46
N GLY A 36 -9.72 7.81 9.08
CA GLY A 36 -10.51 6.75 8.50
C GLY A 36 -12.00 7.11 8.47
N SER A 37 -12.72 6.48 7.54
CA SER A 37 -14.17 6.61 7.42
C SER A 37 -14.85 5.26 7.66
N ARG A 38 -16.15 5.28 7.97
CA ARG A 38 -17.00 4.09 8.18
C ARG A 38 -16.35 3.10 9.16
N SER A 39 -15.90 1.94 8.67
CA SER A 39 -15.27 0.87 9.45
C SER A 39 -13.99 1.28 10.17
N TYR A 40 -13.34 2.37 9.74
CA TYR A 40 -12.14 2.93 10.36
C TYR A 40 -12.38 4.29 11.04
N ALA A 41 -13.64 4.61 11.40
CA ALA A 41 -13.94 5.82 12.14
C ALA A 41 -13.16 5.86 13.48
N GLY A 42 -12.53 6.99 13.77
CA GLY A 42 -11.67 7.16 14.97
C GLY A 42 -10.27 6.55 14.84
N LEU A 43 -9.93 5.93 13.70
CA LEU A 43 -8.61 5.38 13.40
C LEU A 43 -8.00 6.08 12.18
N ILE A 44 -6.73 5.80 11.88
CA ILE A 44 -6.17 6.26 10.60
C ILE A 44 -6.75 5.47 9.43
N GLY A 45 -7.17 6.20 8.39
CA GLY A 45 -7.52 5.65 7.09
C GLY A 45 -6.29 5.44 6.22
N ALA A 46 -5.39 6.42 6.24
CA ALA A 46 -4.14 6.41 5.49
C ALA A 46 -3.05 7.23 6.19
N ILE A 47 -1.80 6.96 5.83
CA ILE A 47 -0.68 7.85 6.12
C ILE A 47 -0.36 8.67 4.86
N ARG A 48 0.03 9.93 5.05
CA ARG A 48 0.66 10.77 4.02
C ARG A 48 2.16 10.59 4.13
N VAL A 49 2.81 10.32 3.00
CA VAL A 49 4.25 10.07 2.93
C VAL A 49 4.89 10.88 1.80
N LYS A 50 6.20 11.09 1.91
CA LYS A 50 7.05 11.68 0.87
C LYS A 50 8.22 10.74 0.61
N ASP A 51 8.43 10.34 -0.64
CA ASP A 51 9.58 9.50 -1.01
C ASP A 51 10.88 10.31 -1.09
N VAL A 52 11.99 9.63 -1.39
CA VAL A 52 13.32 10.24 -1.59
C VAL A 52 13.39 11.21 -2.78
N HIS A 53 12.48 11.05 -3.75
CA HIS A 53 12.37 11.91 -4.92
C HIS A 53 11.47 13.13 -4.70
N GLY A 54 10.89 13.26 -3.51
CA GLY A 54 10.02 14.35 -3.10
C GLY A 54 8.56 14.21 -3.52
N VAL A 55 8.15 13.06 -4.04
CA VAL A 55 6.77 12.75 -4.42
C VAL A 55 5.93 12.51 -3.17
N GLU A 56 4.89 13.33 -2.98
CA GLU A 56 3.90 13.13 -1.93
C GLU A 56 2.74 12.26 -2.38
N PHE A 57 2.40 11.26 -1.57
CA PHE A 57 1.27 10.38 -1.81
C PHE A 57 0.72 9.79 -0.51
N LYS A 58 -0.37 9.02 -0.63
CA LYS A 58 -1.07 8.39 0.49
C LYS A 58 -0.92 6.88 0.42
N ILE A 59 -0.74 6.25 1.57
CA ILE A 59 -0.80 4.79 1.73
C ILE A 59 -1.95 4.46 2.66
N GLY A 60 -2.99 3.80 2.14
CA GLY A 60 -4.21 3.46 2.90
C GLY A 60 -4.42 1.97 3.18
N GLY A 61 -3.63 1.11 2.54
CA GLY A 61 -3.71 -0.35 2.68
C GLY A 61 -2.43 -0.94 3.26
N GLY A 62 -2.52 -2.17 3.78
CA GLY A 62 -1.39 -2.91 4.37
C GLY A 62 -1.24 -2.76 5.89
N PHE A 63 -2.06 -1.93 6.54
CA PHE A 63 -2.06 -1.79 7.99
C PHE A 63 -2.91 -2.86 8.68
N THR A 64 -2.40 -3.40 9.77
CA THR A 64 -3.21 -4.13 10.76
C THR A 64 -4.05 -3.15 11.58
N ASP A 65 -5.12 -3.63 12.22
CA ASP A 65 -5.95 -2.77 13.08
C ASP A 65 -5.17 -2.19 14.26
N ALA A 66 -4.16 -2.92 14.77
CA ALA A 66 -3.24 -2.41 15.79
C ALA A 66 -2.39 -1.25 15.27
N GLN A 67 -1.87 -1.36 14.04
CA GLN A 67 -1.13 -0.26 13.38
C GLN A 67 -2.06 0.92 13.06
N ARG A 68 -3.35 0.70 12.80
CA ARG A 68 -4.30 1.82 12.60
C ARG A 68 -4.59 2.59 13.89
N LYS A 69 -4.55 1.91 15.05
CA LYS A 69 -4.65 2.55 16.37
C LYS A 69 -3.36 3.27 16.76
N LYS A 70 -2.21 2.69 16.42
CA LYS A 70 -0.88 3.24 16.69
C LYS A 70 -0.06 3.31 15.39
N PRO A 71 -0.30 4.34 14.56
CA PRO A 71 0.34 4.45 13.26
C PRO A 71 1.85 4.71 13.37
N PRO A 72 2.64 4.40 12.32
CA PRO A 72 4.02 4.81 12.20
C PRO A 72 4.16 6.31 12.46
N LYS A 73 5.12 6.71 13.29
CA LYS A 73 5.27 8.10 13.73
C LYS A 73 5.59 9.03 12.56
N LYS A 74 5.11 10.27 12.60
CA LYS A 74 5.59 11.32 11.69
C LYS A 74 7.11 11.44 11.80
N GLY A 75 7.78 11.52 10.66
CA GLY A 75 9.24 11.52 10.54
C GLY A 75 9.89 10.14 10.56
N SER A 76 9.14 9.04 10.79
CA SER A 76 9.68 7.70 10.59
C SER A 76 9.70 7.33 9.11
N THR A 77 10.62 6.45 8.76
CA THR A 77 10.70 5.86 7.42
C THR A 77 9.88 4.58 7.39
N VAL A 78 9.11 4.38 6.33
CA VAL A 78 8.35 3.16 6.10
C VAL A 78 8.75 2.56 4.75
N THR A 79 8.76 1.24 4.65
CA THR A 79 8.87 0.55 3.37
C THR A 79 7.45 0.24 2.88
N PHE A 80 7.20 0.52 1.61
CA PHE A 80 5.93 0.24 0.93
C PHE A 80 6.19 -0.48 -0.38
N LYS A 81 5.19 -1.23 -0.85
CA LYS A 81 5.21 -1.86 -2.17
C LYS A 81 4.23 -1.22 -3.13
N TYR A 82 4.55 -1.24 -4.41
CA TYR A 82 3.71 -0.70 -5.48
C TYR A 82 3.85 -1.53 -6.76
N GLN A 83 2.96 -1.31 -7.74
CA GLN A 83 3.03 -2.04 -9.01
C GLN A 83 3.78 -1.28 -10.09
N ASN A 84 3.43 -0.02 -10.31
CA ASN A 84 4.00 0.85 -11.35
C ASN A 84 3.91 2.31 -10.90
N LYS A 85 4.57 3.23 -11.60
CA LYS A 85 4.37 4.68 -11.43
C LYS A 85 3.38 5.22 -12.48
N THR A 86 2.66 6.31 -12.18
CA THR A 86 1.87 7.06 -13.18
C THR A 86 2.80 7.83 -14.10
N PRO A 87 2.33 8.35 -15.25
CA PRO A 87 3.15 9.25 -16.08
C PRO A 87 3.67 10.48 -15.31
N SER A 88 2.93 10.91 -14.29
CA SER A 88 3.32 11.99 -13.36
C SER A 88 4.21 11.54 -12.20
N GLY A 89 4.73 10.30 -12.22
CA GLY A 89 5.67 9.77 -11.22
C GLY A 89 5.05 9.26 -9.91
N LYS A 90 3.72 9.29 -9.74
CA LYS A 90 3.07 8.81 -8.51
C LYS A 90 2.97 7.29 -8.48
N TYR A 91 3.19 6.69 -7.31
CA TYR A 91 3.07 5.25 -7.10
C TYR A 91 1.62 4.76 -7.29
N ARG A 92 1.43 3.71 -8.10
CA ARG A 92 0.14 3.03 -8.29
C ARG A 92 0.01 1.86 -7.34
N PHE A 93 -1.09 1.88 -6.60
CA PHE A 93 -1.45 0.88 -5.59
C PHE A 93 -0.38 0.72 -4.50
N PRO A 94 0.05 1.81 -3.83
CA PRO A 94 1.00 1.71 -2.75
C PRO A 94 0.37 1.01 -1.53
N ILE A 95 1.08 0.04 -0.98
CA ILE A 95 0.65 -0.78 0.16
C ILE A 95 1.76 -0.76 1.20
N PHE A 96 1.42 -0.42 2.45
CA PHE A 96 2.35 -0.44 3.57
C PHE A 96 2.86 -1.87 3.80
N LEU A 97 4.17 -2.01 4.02
CA LEU A 97 4.78 -3.28 4.42
C LEU A 97 5.18 -3.26 5.89
N ARG A 98 6.06 -2.31 6.26
CA ARG A 98 6.66 -2.25 7.59
C ARG A 98 7.28 -0.88 7.88
N GLU A 99 7.51 -0.61 9.15
CA GLU A 99 8.43 0.46 9.55
C GLU A 99 9.87 0.07 9.17
N HIS A 100 10.62 1.02 8.63
CA HIS A 100 12.01 0.85 8.26
C HIS A 100 12.89 1.21 9.47
N PRO A 101 13.93 0.40 9.80
CA PRO A 101 14.73 0.64 11.00
C PRO A 101 15.62 1.89 10.90
N GLY A 102 15.96 2.33 9.68
CA GLY A 102 16.78 3.51 9.41
C GLY A 102 15.97 4.78 9.12
N LYS A 103 16.70 5.89 8.97
CA LYS A 103 16.21 7.12 8.35
C LYS A 103 16.72 7.19 6.92
N LEU A 104 15.86 7.64 5.99
CA LEU A 104 16.26 8.04 4.64
C LEU A 104 17.16 9.28 4.67
#